data_AF-A0A4S1DRC1-F1
#
_entry.id   AF-A0A4S1DRC1-F1
#
_cell.length_a   1.000
_cell.length_b   1.000
_cell.length_c   1.000
_cell.angle_alpha   90.00
_cell.angle_beta   90.00
_cell.angle_gamma   90.00
#
_symmetry.space_group_name_H-M   'P 1'
#
loop_
_entity.id
_entity.type
_entity.pdbx_description
1 polymer ?
#
loop_
_entity_poly.entity_id
_entity_poly.type
_entity_poly.pdbx_seq_one_letter_code
_entity_poly.pdbx_strand_id
1 'polypeptide(L)' 'MNTIIQNILVFTAMVLAISFLVKKFFWKKSKPKKACGGDDGCGCH' A
#
# COMPACT_ATOMS: atom_id res chain seq x y z
N MET A 1 28.48 -22.24 -7.78
CA MET A 1 27.82 -21.04 -7.24
C MET A 1 27.01 -20.41 -8.36
N ASN A 2 25.69 -20.63 -8.37
CA ASN A 2 24.85 -20.21 -9.50
C ASN A 2 24.37 -18.76 -9.26
N THR A 3 25.16 -17.81 -9.73
CA THR A 3 24.95 -16.35 -9.59
C THR A 3 23.56 -15.92 -10.08
N ILE A 4 23.00 -16.65 -11.04
CA ILE A 4 21.63 -16.42 -11.55
C ILE A 4 20.58 -16.53 -10.44
N ILE A 5 20.65 -17.55 -9.58
CA ILE A 5 19.66 -17.77 -8.52
C ILE A 5 19.77 -16.68 -7.42
N GLN A 6 20.99 -16.27 -7.09
CA GLN A 6 21.22 -15.22 -6.09
C GLN A 6 20.78 -13.84 -6.60
N ASN A 7 21.04 -13.52 -7.88
CA ASN A 7 20.54 -12.30 -8.50
C ASN A 7 19.01 -12.26 -8.49
N ILE A 8 18.35 -13.36 -8.86
CA ILE A 8 16.88 -13.45 -8.81
C ILE A 8 16.39 -13.15 -7.39
N LEU A 9 16.97 -13.78 -6.36
CA LEU A 9 16.56 -13.55 -4.97
C LEU A 9 16.75 -12.09 -4.54
N VAL A 10 17.88 -11.48 -4.88
CA VAL A 10 18.19 -10.07 -4.55
C VAL A 10 17.23 -9.12 -5.26
N PHE A 11 17.02 -9.28 -6.56
CA PHE A 11 16.08 -8.44 -7.31
C PHE A 11 14.65 -8.59 -6.81
N THR A 12 14.23 -9.82 -6.49
CA THR A 12 12.87 -10.08 -5.97
C THR A 12 12.68 -9.44 -4.59
N ALA A 13 13.66 -9.58 -3.69
CA ALA A 13 13.64 -8.95 -2.37
C ALA A 13 13.62 -7.42 -2.47
N MET A 14 14.41 -6.85 -3.39
CA MET A 14 14.45 -5.40 -3.62
C MET A 14 13.11 -4.87 -4.14
N VAL A 15 12.52 -5.53 -5.13
CA VAL A 15 11.20 -5.17 -5.67
C VAL A 15 10.09 -5.35 -4.61
N LEU A 16 10.15 -6.40 -3.79
CA LEU A 16 9.20 -6.61 -2.68
C LEU A 16 9.32 -5.51 -1.62
N ALA A 17 10.53 -5.11 -1.25
CA ALA A 17 10.74 -4.04 -0.29
C ALA A 17 10.21 -2.69 -0.81
N ILE A 18 10.53 -2.34 -2.06
CA ILE A 18 10.03 -1.10 -2.69
C ILE A 18 8.51 -1.14 -2.80
N SER A 19 7.93 -2.23 -3.32
CA SER A 19 6.47 -2.35 -3.45
C SER A 19 5.75 -2.33 -2.09
N PHE A 20 6.34 -2.91 -1.05
CA PHE A 20 5.82 -2.83 0.32
C PHE A 20 5.85 -1.40 0.85
N LEU A 21 6.95 -0.66 0.65
CA LEU A 21 7.05 0.74 1.07
C LEU A 21 6.06 1.63 0.28
N VAL A 22 5.97 1.46 -1.03
CA VAL A 22 5.01 2.19 -1.87
C VAL A 22 3.59 1.88 -1.42
N LYS A 23 3.24 0.61 -1.21
CA LYS A 23 1.95 0.19 -0.67
C LYS A 23 1.72 0.72 0.74
N LYS A 24 2.73 0.80 1.60
CA LYS A 24 2.54 1.27 2.97
C LYS A 24 2.30 2.77 3.05
N PHE A 25 3.02 3.56 2.26
CA PHE A 25 3.00 5.01 2.36
C PHE A 25 2.08 5.70 1.34
N PHE A 26 1.96 5.17 0.12
CA PHE A 26 1.13 5.75 -0.93
C PHE A 26 -0.25 5.11 -1.04
N TRP A 27 -0.46 3.91 -0.48
CA TRP A 27 -1.80 3.34 -0.33
C TRP A 27 -2.49 3.95 0.90
N LYS A 28 -2.74 5.26 0.87
CA LYS A 28 -3.83 5.80 1.68
C LYS A 28 -5.09 5.13 1.17
N LYS A 29 -5.70 4.24 1.97
CA LYS A 29 -7.10 3.88 1.75
C LYS A 29 -7.86 5.21 1.71
N SER A 30 -8.28 5.64 0.52
CA SER A 30 -9.38 6.59 0.44
C SER A 30 -10.46 5.93 1.26
N LYS A 31 -10.82 6.51 2.42
CA LYS A 31 -12.02 6.11 3.12
C LYS A 31 -13.10 6.04 2.03
N PRO A 32 -13.88 4.96 1.91
CA PRO A 32 -15.04 5.02 1.04
C PRO A 32 -15.76 6.29 1.47
N LYS A 33 -15.97 7.23 0.54
CA LYS A 33 -16.85 8.35 0.76
C LYS A 33 -18.21 7.70 0.97
N LYS A 34 -18.49 7.31 2.22
CA LYS A 34 -19.85 6.97 2.63
C LYS A 34 -20.60 8.23 2.27
N ALA A 35 -21.54 8.10 1.35
CA ALA A 35 -22.39 9.19 0.92
C ALA A 35 -23.32 9.71 2.04
N CYS A 36 -23.09 9.35 3.30
CA CYS A 36 -23.71 9.93 4.48
C CYS A 36 -22.69 9.96 5.64
N GLY A 37 -22.48 11.15 6.22
CA GLY A 37 -21.88 11.33 7.55
C GLY A 37 -20.35 11.38 7.59
N GLY A 38 -19.80 12.60 7.48
CA GLY A 38 -18.49 12.92 8.02
C GLY A 38 -18.48 12.83 9.55
N ASP A 39 -17.28 12.72 10.11
CA ASP A 39 -16.89 12.45 11.50
C ASP A 39 -17.31 13.52 12.52
N ASP A 40 -18.43 14.23 12.29
CA ASP A 40 -18.91 15.31 13.15
C ASP A 40 -20.44 15.33 13.11
N GLY A 41 -21.08 14.32 13.71
CA GLY A 41 -22.39 14.37 14.39
C GLY A 41 -23.61 15.09 13.80
N CYS A 42 -23.61 15.61 12.57
CA CYS A 42 -24.66 16.48 12.06
C CYS A 42 -24.85 16.28 10.56
N GLY A 43 -25.83 15.44 10.21
CA GLY A 43 -26.13 15.09 8.82
C GLY A 43 -27.58 14.64 8.58
N CYS A 44 -28.51 15.08 9.43
CA CYS A 44 -29.96 14.96 9.20
C CYS A 44 -30.69 16.19 9.76
N HIS A 45 -31.47 16.81 8.88
CA HIS A 45 -32.21 18.08 8.94
C HIS A 45 -31.41 19.34 8.60
#